data_AF-A0A7C2BCQ7-F1
#
_entry.id   AF-A0A7C2BCQ7-F1
#
_cell.length_a   1.000
_cell.length_b   1.000
_cell.length_c   1.000
_cell.angle_alpha   90.00
_cell.angle_beta   90.00
_cell.angle_gamma   90.00
#
_symmetry.space_group_name_H-M   'P 1'
#
loop_
_entity.id
_entity.type
_entity.pdbx_description
1 polymer ?
#
loop_
_entity_poly.entity_id
_entity_poly.type
_entity_poly.pdbx_seq_one_letter_code
_entity_poly.pdbx_strand_id
1 'polypeptide(L)' 'MAKVKEVMLKSLKINKKGMFVLIPFKEWLKIEPVLEDYLLSKSQNYIKSIKQARADIEKKKLHAFDLKTGKLTKIK' A
#
# COMPACT_ATOMS: atom_id res chain seq x y z
N MET A 1 -4.08 10.27 27.83
CA MET A 1 -3.20 9.09 27.79
C MET A 1 -4.03 7.87 27.47
N ALA A 2 -4.10 7.46 26.19
CA ALA A 2 -4.94 6.35 25.76
C ALA A 2 -4.23 5.01 26.03
N LYS A 3 -4.84 4.15 26.85
CA LYS A 3 -4.38 2.79 27.12
C LYS A 3 -4.49 1.95 25.84
N VAL A 4 -3.35 1.65 25.22
CA VAL A 4 -3.27 0.67 24.14
C VAL A 4 -3.50 -0.70 24.76
N LYS A 5 -4.64 -1.32 24.46
CA LYS A 5 -4.89 -2.73 24.79
C LYS A 5 -3.96 -3.56 23.92
N GLU A 6 -2.86 -4.04 24.48
CA GLU A 6 -2.05 -5.11 23.90
C GLU A 6 -2.95 -6.34 23.76
N VAL A 7 -3.35 -6.63 22.53
CA VAL A 7 -3.99 -7.90 22.20
C VAL A 7 -2.88 -8.94 22.17
N MET A 8 -2.63 -9.56 23.33
CA MET A 8 -1.73 -10.71 23.43
C MET A 8 -2.33 -11.89 22.67
N LEU A 9 -1.92 -12.06 21.41
CA LEU A 9 -2.07 -13.30 20.67
C LEU A 9 -1.23 -14.36 21.39
N LYS A 10 -1.90 -15.24 22.15
CA LYS A 10 -1.27 -16.41 22.79
C LYS A 10 -0.48 -17.18 21.73
N SER A 11 0.84 -17.17 21.85
CA SER A 11 1.74 -17.83 20.91
C SER A 11 1.59 -19.35 21.02
N LEU A 12 0.75 -19.93 20.16
CA LEU A 12 0.80 -21.35 19.84
C LEU A 12 2.18 -21.66 19.25
N LYS A 13 2.82 -22.74 19.73
CA LYS A 13 4.15 -23.18 19.30
C LYS A 13 4.28 -23.14 17.78
N ILE A 14 5.06 -22.18 17.28
CA ILE A 14 5.29 -21.92 15.86
C ILE A 14 6.24 -23.00 15.34
N ASN A 15 5.70 -24.05 14.72
CA ASN A 15 6.49 -25.07 14.03
C ASN A 15 6.93 -24.50 12.67
N LYS A 16 8.24 -24.34 12.46
CA LYS A 16 8.85 -23.48 11.42
C LYS A 16 8.73 -23.97 9.96
N LYS A 17 7.94 -25.00 9.66
CA LYS A 17 7.68 -25.47 8.29
C LYS A 17 6.17 -25.59 8.06
N GLY A 18 5.63 -24.74 7.18
CA GLY A 18 4.23 -24.80 6.76
C GLY A 18 3.25 -24.05 7.66
N MET A 19 3.66 -22.94 8.28
CA MET A 19 2.73 -22.11 9.06
C MET A 19 1.94 -21.17 8.15
N PHE A 20 0.64 -21.42 8.05
CA PHE A 20 -0.31 -20.53 7.40
C PHE A 20 -1.19 -19.90 8.47
N VAL A 21 -1.51 -18.62 8.30
CA VAL A 21 -2.46 -17.91 9.17
C VAL A 21 -3.77 -17.83 8.41
N LEU A 22 -4.81 -18.46 8.96
CA LEU A 22 -6.17 -18.32 8.43
C LEU A 22 -6.76 -17.02 8.94
N ILE A 23 -7.05 -16.11 8.02
CA ILE A 23 -7.62 -14.79 8.32
C ILE A 23 -9.00 -14.71 7.64
N PRO A 24 -10.06 -14.31 8.35
CA PRO A 24 -11.36 -14.05 7.73
C PRO A 24 -11.22 -12.98 6.63
N PHE A 25 -11.88 -13.21 5.49
CA PHE A 25 -11.74 -12.33 4.32
C PHE A 25 -12.00 -10.85 4.63
N LYS A 26 -12.98 -10.53 5.50
CA LYS A 26 -13.28 -9.15 5.91
C LYS A 26 -12.13 -8.48 6.69
N GLU A 27 -11.36 -9.24 7.45
CA GLU A 27 -10.18 -8.72 8.16
C GLU A 27 -8.99 -8.62 7.21
N TRP A 28 -8.84 -9.58 6.28
CA TRP A 28 -7.83 -9.54 5.23
C TRP A 28 -7.91 -8.26 4.39
N LEU A 29 -9.11 -7.86 3.96
CA LEU A 29 -9.33 -6.64 3.19
C LEU A 29 -8.87 -5.35 3.89
N LYS A 30 -8.73 -5.35 5.22
CA LYS A 30 -8.17 -4.22 5.97
C LYS A 30 -6.65 -4.26 6.05
N ILE A 31 -6.07 -5.47 6.07
CA ILE A 31 -4.64 -5.71 6.25
C ILE A 31 -3.90 -5.61 4.91
N GLU A 32 -4.51 -6.12 3.84
CA GLU A 32 -3.92 -6.22 2.51
C GLU A 32 -3.37 -4.88 1.99
N PRO A 33 -4.11 -3.75 2.04
CA PRO A 33 -3.58 -2.47 1.56
C PRO A 33 -2.36 -1.98 2.36
N VAL A 34 -2.37 -2.21 3.68
CA VAL A 34 -1.27 -1.81 4.56
C VAL A 34 -0.02 -2.66 4.28
N LEU A 35 -0.21 -3.96 4.03
CA LEU A 35 0.88 -4.85 3.68
C LEU A 35 1.45 -4.50 2.30
N GLU A 36 0.59 -4.20 1.33
CA GLU A 36 0.98 -3.76 0.00
C GLU A 36 1.81 -2.46 0.09
N ASP A 37 1.31 -1.44 0.80
CA ASP A 37 2.04 -0.19 1.03
C ASP A 37 3.39 -0.44 1.71
N TYR A 38 3.43 -1.32 2.72
CA TYR A 38 4.67 -1.68 3.40
C TYR A 38 5.67 -2.34 2.44
N LEU A 39 5.24 -3.32 1.64
CA LEU A 39 6.09 -4.01 0.68
C LEU A 39 6.59 -3.05 -0.41
N LEU A 40 5.70 -2.19 -0.91
CA LEU A 40 6.03 -1.15 -1.89
C LEU A 40 7.00 -0.11 -1.29
N SER A 41 6.87 0.24 -0.02
CA SER A 41 7.80 1.15 0.66
C SER A 41 9.23 0.60 0.76
N LYS A 42 9.43 -0.72 0.67
CA LYS A 42 10.77 -1.33 0.61
C LYS A 42 11.36 -1.32 -0.80
N SER A 43 10.54 -1.12 -1.83
CA SER A 43 10.99 -1.03 -3.21
C SER A 43 11.58 0.34 -3.51
N GLN A 44 12.88 0.38 -3.83
CA GLN A 44 13.56 1.62 -4.24
C GLN A 44 12.91 2.22 -5.50
N ASN A 45 12.39 1.39 -6.41
CA ASN A 45 11.73 1.85 -7.63
C ASN A 45 10.40 2.55 -7.30
N TYR A 46 9.63 2.02 -6.36
CA TYR A 46 8.39 2.63 -5.91
C TYR A 46 8.64 3.96 -5.19
N ILE A 47 9.65 4.02 -4.31
CA ILE A 47 10.01 5.29 -3.66
C ILE A 47 10.41 6.35 -4.71
N LYS A 48 11.20 5.95 -5.72
CA LYS A 48 11.59 6.85 -6.82
C LYS A 48 10.38 7.33 -7.62
N SER A 49 9.45 6.44 -7.97
CA SER A 49 8.25 6.81 -8.73
C SER A 49 7.35 7.75 -7.94
N ILE A 50 7.15 7.52 -6.63
CA ILE A 50 6.38 8.43 -5.76
C ILE A 50 7.04 9.81 -5.65
N LYS A 51 8.37 9.86 -5.47
CA LYS A 51 9.10 11.14 -5.44
C LYS A 51 8.94 11.92 -6.75
N GLN A 52 9.03 11.23 -7.88
CA GLN A 52 8.87 11.84 -9.19
C GLN A 52 7.45 12.33 -9.42
N ALA A 53 6.44 11.52 -9.09
CA ALA A 53 5.04 11.90 -9.19
C ALA A 53 4.73 13.16 -8.35
N ARG A 54 5.27 13.25 -7.12
CA ARG A 54 5.13 14.45 -6.28
C ARG A 54 5.76 15.68 -6.92
N ALA A 55 6.97 15.56 -7.46
CA ALA A 55 7.64 16.66 -8.15
C ALA A 55 6.88 17.11 -9.41
N ASP A 56 6.24 16.18 -10.13
CA ASP A 56 5.42 16.49 -11.30
C ASP A 56 4.11 17.19 -10.91
N ILE A 57 3.49 16.83 -9.78
CA ILE A 57 2.35 17.55 -9.20
C ILE A 57 2.74 18.99 -8.84
N GLU A 58 3.83 19.19 -8.11
CA GLU A 58 4.33 20.52 -7.72
C GLU A 58 4.62 21.40 -8.96
N LYS A 59 5.16 20.79 -10.02
CA LYS A 59 5.47 21.47 -11.30
C LYS A 59 4.26 21.61 -12.22
N LYS A 60 3.04 21.25 -11.78
CA LYS A 60 1.80 21.23 -12.59
C LYS A 60 1.95 20.48 -13.92
N LYS A 61 2.75 19.41 -13.94
CA LYS A 61 2.92 18.51 -15.08
C LYS A 61 1.89 17.38 -15.04
N LEU A 62 0.64 17.73 -14.77
CA LEU A 62 -0.43 16.75 -14.67
C LEU A 62 -1.07 16.53 -16.03
N HIS A 63 -1.32 15.27 -16.33
CA HIS A 63 -2.03 14.86 -17.54
C HIS A 63 -3.28 14.10 -17.13
N ALA A 64 -4.42 14.49 -17.68
CA ALA A 64 -5.66 13.76 -17.60
C ALA A 64 -5.67 12.69 -18.69
N PHE A 65 -5.99 11.46 -18.31
CA PHE A 65 -6.24 10.40 -19.26
C PHE A 65 -7.68 10.52 -19.78
N ASP A 66 -7.83 10.74 -21.09
CA ASP A 66 -9.14 10.73 -21.73
C ASP A 66 -9.53 9.28 -22.05
N LEU A 67 -10.54 8.78 -21.34
CA LEU A 67 -11.06 7.42 -21.49
C LEU A 67 -11.68 7.16 -22.88
N LYS A 68 -12.14 8.19 -23.59
CA LYS A 68 -12.75 8.06 -24.93
C LYS A 68 -11.71 8.02 -26.03
N THR A 69 -10.63 8.79 -25.90
CA THR A 69 -9.60 8.90 -26.95
C THR A 69 -8.33 8.10 -26.63
N GLY A 70 -8.19 7.60 -25.41
CA GLY A 70 -7.00 6.88 -24.93
C GLY A 70 -5.76 7.77 -24.80
N LYS A 71 -5.91 9.09 -24.90
CA LYS A 71 -4.80 10.05 -24.92
C LYS A 71 -4.62 10.74 -23.57
N LEU A 72 -3.37 11.02 -23.24
CA LEU A 72 -3.00 11.87 -22.11
C LEU A 72 -3.03 13.34 -22.53
N THR A 73 -3.96 14.10 -21.97
CA THR A 73 -4.13 15.55 -22.22
C THR A 73 -3.57 16.32 -21.04
N LYS A 74 -2.75 17.36 -21.28
CA LYS A 74 -2.20 18.16 -20.17
C LYS A 74 -3.34 18.93 -19.48
N ILE A 75 -3.40 18.83 -18.16
CA ILE A 75 -4.32 19.63 -17.34
C ILE A 75 -3.76 21.05 -17.29
N LYS A 76 -4.55 22.03 -17.73
CA LYS A 76 -4.18 23.46 -17.69
C LYS A 76 -4.30 24.02 -16.29
#